data_AF-A0A7K3WUG4-F1
#
_entry.id   AF-A0A7K3WUG4-F1
#
_cell.length_a   1.000
_cell.length_b   1.000
_cell.length_c   1.000
_cell.angle_alpha   90.00
_cell.angle_beta   90.00
_cell.angle_gamma   90.00
#
_symmetry.space_group_name_H-M   'P 1'
#
loop_
_entity.id
_entity.type
_entity.pdbx_description
1 polymer ?
#
loop_
_entity_poly.entity_id
_entity_poly.type
_entity_poly.pdbx_seq_one_letter_code
_entity_poly.pdbx_strand_id
1 'polypeptide(L)'
;METNKILIPAQATHPGVLIKDELDATPQLTQKILAMELGVQPSFLNEIIKGKRPVTADIAILLEKILGISADYWMKFQSQYEIDKARVKQKNLKKVKNIEQWSIIKEYVPVRYLKKHNYLNDDIESDIKTIKNIYDVETIDGLVTSFSEDKFAYYRKSEKLKIDDKNMFAWSALAQYEAKNQKANTFKFDNLNQLCLNLNNIFYENSGTPERVKAALNQFGVKMLLINKLEKAPIDGFSFWSERNPVIALTLRYNRIDNFAFTIMHEIGHIDLHLRNDKDRKFMDLTRKQNLDKCENEADTYAQEKLIPKHIWQDISENHLPLNDEKIIALGDEHRINPAILLGRVCYEMDYYAMKTSIDKKMK
;
A
#
# COMPACT_ATOMS: atom_id res chain seq x y z
N MET A 1 -19.24 6.75 -24.66
CA MET A 1 -20.46 6.85 -23.83
C MET A 1 -20.10 7.75 -22.66
N GLU A 2 -20.52 9.01 -22.71
CA GLU A 2 -20.35 9.93 -21.58
C GLU A 2 -21.14 9.37 -20.39
N THR A 3 -20.45 9.05 -19.32
CA THR A 3 -21.06 8.69 -18.05
C THR A 3 -21.75 9.94 -17.52
N ASN A 4 -23.05 10.05 -17.80
CA ASN A 4 -23.87 11.17 -17.37
C ASN A 4 -23.89 11.19 -15.83
N LYS A 5 -22.97 11.96 -15.24
CA LYS A 5 -22.72 11.99 -13.81
C LYS A 5 -23.92 12.65 -13.15
N ILE A 6 -24.74 11.86 -12.46
CA ILE A 6 -25.91 12.37 -11.75
C ILE A 6 -25.42 13.34 -10.66
N LEU A 7 -25.60 14.64 -10.90
CA LEU A 7 -25.27 15.68 -9.94
C LEU A 7 -26.33 15.69 -8.83
N ILE A 8 -25.89 15.44 -7.59
CA ILE A 8 -26.74 15.51 -6.41
C ILE A 8 -26.53 16.90 -5.79
N PRO A 9 -27.58 17.72 -5.61
CA PRO A 9 -27.43 19.04 -5.02
C PRO A 9 -26.92 18.97 -3.58
N ALA A 10 -26.32 20.06 -3.09
CA ALA A 10 -25.87 20.15 -1.70
C ALA A 10 -27.07 20.12 -0.72
N GLN A 11 -28.18 20.73 -1.12
CA GLN A 11 -29.45 20.76 -0.39
C GLN A 11 -30.60 20.63 -1.39
N ALA A 12 -31.65 19.90 -1.00
CA ALA A 12 -32.88 19.82 -1.79
C ALA A 12 -33.72 21.10 -1.60
N THR A 13 -34.08 21.77 -2.69
CA THR A 13 -34.87 23.01 -2.67
C THR A 13 -36.35 22.71 -2.77
N HIS A 14 -37.12 23.11 -1.75
CA HIS A 14 -38.56 22.90 -1.73
C HIS A 14 -39.30 23.89 -2.65
N PRO A 15 -40.41 23.52 -3.33
CA PRO A 15 -41.20 24.45 -4.14
C PRO A 15 -41.71 25.68 -3.40
N GLY A 16 -41.87 25.57 -2.07
CA GLY A 16 -42.22 26.68 -1.19
C GLY A 16 -41.23 27.84 -1.20
N VAL A 17 -39.98 27.62 -1.64
CA VAL A 17 -39.01 28.71 -1.89
C VAL A 17 -39.48 29.59 -3.04
N LEU A 18 -39.93 29.00 -4.15
CA LEU A 18 -40.45 29.76 -5.29
C LEU A 18 -41.74 30.51 -4.94
N ILE A 19 -42.62 29.93 -4.11
CA ILE A 19 -43.80 30.66 -3.60
C ILE A 19 -43.37 31.90 -2.83
N LYS A 20 -42.30 31.80 -2.03
CA LYS A 20 -41.76 32.95 -1.31
C LYS A 20 -41.16 33.98 -2.25
N ASP A 21 -40.39 33.55 -3.24
CA ASP A 21 -39.76 34.44 -4.22
C ASP A 21 -40.82 35.24 -5.00
N GLU A 22 -41.93 34.60 -5.40
CA GLU A 22 -43.06 35.27 -6.06
C GLU A 22 -43.79 36.27 -5.15
N LEU A 23 -43.93 35.96 -3.85
CA LEU A 23 -44.49 36.89 -2.86
C LEU A 23 -43.58 38.10 -2.66
N ASP A 24 -42.27 37.88 -2.55
CA ASP A 24 -41.29 38.95 -2.37
C ASP A 24 -41.18 39.84 -3.63
N ALA A 25 -41.43 39.28 -4.81
CA ALA A 25 -41.44 40.00 -6.10
C ALA A 25 -42.75 40.76 -6.39
N THR A 26 -43.84 40.47 -5.66
CA THR A 26 -45.17 41.04 -5.93
C THR A 26 -45.69 41.87 -4.74
N PRO A 27 -45.47 43.21 -4.72
CA PRO A 27 -45.74 44.05 -3.54
C PRO A 27 -47.20 44.03 -3.05
N GLN A 28 -48.16 43.73 -3.93
CA GLN A 28 -49.59 43.70 -3.60
C GLN A 28 -50.06 42.35 -3.07
N LEU A 29 -49.24 41.29 -3.22
CA LEU A 29 -49.59 39.94 -2.83
C LEU A 29 -48.87 39.57 -1.52
N THR A 30 -49.59 39.62 -0.41
CA THR A 30 -49.06 39.17 0.88
C THR A 30 -49.35 37.68 1.09
N GLN A 31 -48.57 37.01 1.93
CA GLN A 31 -48.83 35.60 2.30
C GLN A 31 -50.25 35.39 2.85
N LYS A 32 -50.82 36.37 3.56
CA LYS A 32 -52.20 36.30 4.08
C LYS A 32 -53.22 36.34 2.94
N ILE A 33 -52.99 37.20 1.95
CA ILE A 33 -53.85 37.33 0.76
C ILE A 33 -53.76 36.04 -0.06
N LEU A 34 -52.54 35.57 -0.36
CA LEU A 34 -52.34 34.32 -1.11
C LEU A 34 -53.00 33.12 -0.40
N ALA A 35 -52.88 33.01 0.92
CA ALA A 35 -53.55 31.93 1.67
C ALA A 35 -55.08 31.99 1.55
N MET A 36 -55.65 33.21 1.61
CA MET A 36 -57.08 33.43 1.43
C MET A 36 -57.55 33.04 0.02
N GLU A 37 -56.82 33.43 -1.02
CA GLU A 37 -57.12 33.09 -2.42
C GLU A 37 -56.99 31.59 -2.70
N LEU A 38 -56.02 30.91 -2.07
CA LEU A 38 -55.86 29.46 -2.11
C LEU A 38 -56.92 28.71 -1.27
N GLY A 39 -57.75 29.41 -0.48
CA GLY A 39 -58.74 28.78 0.39
C GLY A 39 -58.14 28.00 1.57
N VAL A 40 -56.92 28.34 2.00
CA VAL A 40 -56.20 27.66 3.09
C VAL A 40 -55.89 28.61 4.24
N GLN A 41 -55.60 28.04 5.42
CA GLN A 41 -55.14 28.85 6.55
C GLN A 41 -53.75 29.44 6.26
N PRO A 42 -53.44 30.68 6.71
CA PRO A 42 -52.10 31.25 6.56
C PRO A 42 -50.99 30.38 7.15
N SER A 43 -51.29 29.64 8.24
CA SER A 43 -50.39 28.65 8.84
C SER A 43 -50.07 27.50 7.89
N PHE A 44 -51.05 27.01 7.14
CA PHE A 44 -50.87 25.94 6.15
C PHE A 44 -49.95 26.39 5.01
N LEU A 45 -50.19 27.58 4.44
CA LEU A 45 -49.31 28.15 3.41
C LEU A 45 -47.88 28.40 3.95
N ASN A 46 -47.77 28.86 5.20
CA ASN A 46 -46.47 29.02 5.86
C ASN A 46 -45.69 27.71 5.98
N GLU A 47 -46.38 26.61 6.26
CA GLU A 47 -45.77 25.28 6.32
C GLU A 47 -45.29 24.79 4.94
N ILE A 48 -46.01 25.11 3.86
CA ILE A 48 -45.54 24.85 2.49
C ILE A 48 -44.30 25.69 2.17
N ILE A 49 -44.33 26.99 2.45
CA ILE A 49 -43.20 27.90 2.23
C ILE A 49 -41.95 27.43 2.99
N LYS A 50 -42.12 26.96 4.23
CA LYS A 50 -41.03 26.41 5.06
C LYS A 50 -40.62 24.98 4.70
N GLY A 51 -41.24 24.36 3.69
CA GLY A 51 -40.93 22.99 3.25
C GLY A 51 -41.34 21.88 4.22
N LYS A 52 -42.27 22.19 5.14
CA LYS A 52 -42.89 21.21 6.06
C LYS A 52 -44.05 20.46 5.42
N ARG A 53 -44.69 21.05 4.41
CA ARG A 53 -45.77 20.43 3.63
C ARG A 53 -45.46 20.46 2.14
N PRO A 54 -45.81 19.41 1.39
CA PRO A 54 -45.66 19.42 -0.06
C PRO A 54 -46.71 20.33 -0.72
N VAL A 55 -46.41 20.77 -1.93
CA VAL A 55 -47.42 21.30 -2.86
C VAL A 55 -48.19 20.11 -3.44
N THR A 56 -49.49 20.04 -3.17
CA THR A 56 -50.39 19.03 -3.75
C THR A 56 -50.89 19.48 -5.13
N ALA A 57 -51.46 18.55 -5.91
CA ALA A 57 -52.04 18.89 -7.22
C ALA A 57 -53.12 19.97 -7.12
N ASP A 58 -53.99 19.89 -6.11
CA ASP A 58 -55.04 20.89 -5.89
C ASP A 58 -54.44 22.29 -5.64
N ILE A 59 -53.41 22.38 -4.78
CA ILE A 59 -52.71 23.64 -4.53
C ILE A 59 -51.96 24.12 -5.77
N ALA A 60 -51.35 23.23 -6.55
CA ALA A 60 -50.65 23.57 -7.79
C ALA A 60 -51.58 24.21 -8.84
N ILE A 61 -52.80 23.67 -9.00
CA ILE A 61 -53.82 24.24 -9.91
C ILE A 61 -54.23 25.65 -9.46
N LEU A 62 -54.39 25.86 -8.15
CA LEU A 62 -54.73 27.18 -7.62
C LEU A 62 -53.57 28.17 -7.74
N LEU A 63 -52.33 27.73 -7.46
CA LEU A 63 -51.12 28.53 -7.65
C LEU A 63 -50.91 28.92 -9.12
N GLU A 64 -51.26 28.06 -10.07
CA GLU A 64 -51.22 28.42 -11.49
C GLU A 64 -52.13 29.59 -11.82
N LYS A 65 -53.35 29.60 -11.28
CA LYS A 65 -54.30 30.68 -11.53
C LYS A 65 -53.88 32.00 -10.91
N ILE A 66 -53.18 31.96 -9.77
CA ILE A 66 -52.80 33.16 -9.02
C ILE A 66 -51.42 33.71 -9.46
N LEU A 67 -50.44 32.82 -9.62
CA LEU A 67 -49.03 33.18 -9.91
C LEU A 67 -48.65 33.01 -11.38
N GLY A 68 -49.52 32.42 -12.22
CA GLY A 68 -49.26 32.22 -13.65
C GLY A 68 -48.25 31.10 -13.97
N ILE A 69 -47.76 30.37 -12.96
CA ILE A 69 -46.83 29.25 -13.12
C ILE A 69 -47.62 27.95 -13.22
N SER A 70 -47.50 27.22 -14.33
CA SER A 70 -48.29 25.99 -14.60
C SER A 70 -48.25 24.98 -13.44
N ALA A 71 -49.39 24.34 -13.16
CA ALA A 71 -49.52 23.27 -12.18
C ALA A 71 -48.53 22.12 -12.46
N ASP A 72 -48.31 21.80 -13.74
CA ASP A 72 -47.32 20.82 -14.18
C ASP A 72 -45.90 21.18 -13.72
N TYR A 73 -45.53 22.46 -13.77
CA TYR A 73 -44.24 22.92 -13.29
C TYR A 73 -44.12 22.74 -11.77
N TRP A 74 -45.13 23.12 -11.00
CA TRP A 74 -45.17 22.91 -9.55
C TRP A 74 -45.05 21.43 -9.17
N MET A 75 -45.77 20.56 -9.86
CA MET A 75 -45.71 19.11 -9.62
C MET A 75 -44.35 18.52 -9.97
N LYS A 76 -43.75 18.94 -11.09
CA LYS A 76 -42.36 18.56 -11.45
C LYS A 76 -41.36 19.05 -10.41
N PHE A 77 -41.51 20.27 -9.93
CA PHE A 77 -40.62 20.82 -8.90
C PHE A 77 -40.76 20.07 -7.57
N GLN A 78 -41.99 19.78 -7.12
CA GLN A 78 -42.22 18.96 -5.92
C GLN A 78 -41.60 17.57 -6.07
N SER A 79 -41.80 16.92 -7.22
CA SER A 79 -41.22 15.61 -7.50
C SER A 79 -39.68 15.65 -7.45
N GLN A 80 -39.07 16.65 -8.08
CA GLN A 80 -37.62 16.83 -8.09
C GLN A 80 -37.06 17.07 -6.68
N TYR A 81 -37.75 17.88 -5.85
CA TYR A 81 -37.38 18.09 -4.46
C TYR A 81 -37.36 16.78 -3.65
N GLU A 82 -38.39 15.93 -3.79
CA GLU A 82 -38.44 14.65 -3.06
C GLU A 82 -37.31 13.70 -3.49
N ILE A 83 -37.03 13.63 -4.80
CA ILE A 83 -35.92 12.86 -5.34
C ILE A 83 -34.58 13.35 -4.78
N ASP A 84 -34.35 14.66 -4.79
CA ASP A 84 -33.09 15.24 -4.31
C ASP A 84 -32.93 15.08 -2.80
N LYS A 85 -34.01 15.21 -2.02
CA LYS A 85 -34.02 14.95 -0.59
C LYS A 85 -33.63 13.51 -0.27
N ALA A 86 -34.17 12.54 -1.01
CA ALA A 86 -33.80 11.13 -0.87
C ALA A 86 -32.33 10.88 -1.23
N ARG A 87 -31.85 11.46 -2.34
CA ARG A 87 -30.44 11.36 -2.77
C ARG A 87 -29.47 11.97 -1.77
N VAL A 88 -29.77 13.15 -1.22
CA VAL A 88 -28.96 13.81 -0.18
C VAL A 88 -28.91 12.95 1.08
N LYS A 89 -30.05 12.40 1.52
CA LYS A 89 -30.10 11.49 2.68
C LYS A 89 -29.22 10.25 2.45
N GLN A 90 -29.33 9.61 1.29
CA GLN A 90 -28.52 8.44 0.94
C GLN A 90 -27.02 8.77 0.88
N LYS A 91 -26.65 9.90 0.26
CA LYS A 91 -25.28 10.41 0.22
C LYS A 91 -24.71 10.62 1.63
N ASN A 92 -25.50 11.19 2.54
CA ASN A 92 -25.09 11.39 3.93
C ASN A 92 -24.88 10.07 4.67
N LEU A 93 -25.78 9.10 4.50
CA LEU A 93 -25.61 7.75 5.08
C LEU A 93 -24.33 7.07 4.57
N LYS A 94 -24.04 7.19 3.27
CA LYS A 94 -22.80 6.67 2.68
C LYS A 94 -21.56 7.35 3.27
N LYS A 95 -21.59 8.67 3.45
CA LYS A 95 -20.51 9.43 4.09
C LYS A 95 -20.27 8.98 5.53
N VAL A 96 -21.34 8.80 6.31
CA VAL A 96 -21.24 8.30 7.70
C VAL A 96 -20.56 6.93 7.73
N LYS A 97 -21.02 5.99 6.89
CA LYS A 97 -20.39 4.66 6.77
C LYS A 97 -18.91 4.74 6.39
N ASN A 98 -18.56 5.60 5.43
CA ASN A 98 -17.16 5.78 5.02
C ASN A 98 -16.30 6.35 6.16
N ILE A 99 -16.84 7.27 6.97
CA ILE A 99 -16.15 7.85 8.13
C ILE A 99 -15.90 6.76 9.20
N GLU A 100 -16.89 5.91 9.47
CA GLU A 100 -16.77 4.79 10.41
C GLU A 100 -15.69 3.81 9.95
N GLN A 101 -15.74 3.38 8.68
CA GLN A 101 -14.73 2.50 8.08
C GLN A 101 -13.33 3.13 8.12
N TRP A 102 -13.22 4.42 7.80
CA TRP A 102 -11.95 5.14 7.85
C TRP A 102 -11.39 5.25 9.26
N SER A 103 -12.26 5.35 10.27
CA SER A 103 -11.83 5.34 11.67
C SER A 103 -11.13 4.05 12.04
N ILE A 104 -11.68 2.90 11.62
CA ILE A 104 -11.09 1.58 11.85
C ILE A 104 -9.76 1.45 11.09
N ILE A 105 -9.74 1.79 9.80
CA ILE A 105 -8.55 1.68 8.95
C ILE A 105 -7.33 2.38 9.56
N LYS A 106 -7.50 3.57 10.15
CA LYS A 106 -6.38 4.33 10.74
C LYS A 106 -5.66 3.61 11.87
N GLU A 107 -6.32 2.67 12.53
CA GLU A 107 -5.73 1.86 13.61
C GLU A 107 -4.78 0.78 13.06
N TYR A 108 -5.04 0.28 11.84
CA TYR A 108 -4.32 -0.85 11.24
C TYR A 108 -3.46 -0.48 10.02
N VAL A 109 -3.61 0.73 9.50
CA VAL A 109 -2.93 1.18 8.27
C VAL A 109 -2.15 2.46 8.54
N PRO A 110 -0.86 2.56 8.15
CA PRO A 110 -0.08 3.78 8.30
C PRO A 110 -0.42 4.79 7.18
N VAL A 111 -1.63 5.36 7.24
CA VAL A 111 -2.20 6.26 6.22
C VAL A 111 -1.26 7.40 5.82
N ARG A 112 -0.53 7.99 6.79
CA ARG A 112 0.42 9.07 6.51
C ARG A 112 1.55 8.63 5.57
N TYR A 113 2.06 7.41 5.75
CA TYR A 113 3.09 6.86 4.89
C TYR A 113 2.53 6.62 3.48
N LEU A 114 1.37 5.96 3.37
CA LEU A 114 0.76 5.68 2.07
C LEU A 114 0.44 6.97 1.29
N LYS A 115 -0.03 8.02 1.96
CA LYS A 115 -0.22 9.35 1.36
C LYS A 115 1.09 9.97 0.88
N LYS A 116 2.13 9.96 1.72
CA LYS A 116 3.46 10.49 1.37
C LYS A 116 4.06 9.82 0.13
N HIS A 117 3.73 8.55 -0.10
CA HIS A 117 4.19 7.76 -1.24
C HIS A 117 3.15 7.66 -2.38
N ASN A 118 2.13 8.53 -2.41
CA ASN A 118 1.13 8.66 -3.47
C ASN A 118 0.24 7.43 -3.72
N TYR A 119 0.09 6.54 -2.73
CA TYR A 119 -0.89 5.46 -2.82
C TYR A 119 -2.32 5.94 -2.57
N LEU A 120 -2.49 7.04 -1.83
CA LEU A 120 -3.78 7.59 -1.41
C LEU A 120 -3.93 9.04 -1.90
N ASN A 121 -5.15 9.47 -2.21
CA ASN A 121 -5.46 10.70 -2.94
C ASN A 121 -6.38 11.67 -2.17
N ASP A 122 -6.51 11.50 -0.85
CA ASP A 122 -7.34 12.30 0.07
C ASP A 122 -8.86 12.21 -0.17
N ASP A 123 -9.33 11.31 -1.03
CA ASP A 123 -10.75 10.96 -1.15
C ASP A 123 -11.04 9.66 -0.41
N ILE A 124 -11.73 9.75 0.75
CA ILE A 124 -12.02 8.62 1.62
C ILE A 124 -12.66 7.44 0.87
N GLU A 125 -13.59 7.71 -0.06
CA GLU A 125 -14.26 6.62 -0.77
C GLU A 125 -13.30 5.83 -1.66
N SER A 126 -12.48 6.52 -2.46
CA SER A 126 -11.49 5.87 -3.30
C SER A 126 -10.33 5.30 -2.49
N ASP A 127 -9.86 5.99 -1.45
CA ASP A 127 -8.80 5.51 -0.55
C ASP A 127 -9.20 4.21 0.15
N ILE A 128 -10.46 4.06 0.61
CA ILE A 128 -10.95 2.79 1.18
C ILE A 128 -10.84 1.66 0.15
N LYS A 129 -11.18 1.91 -1.12
CA LYS A 129 -11.07 0.90 -2.19
C LYS A 129 -9.62 0.55 -2.46
N THR A 130 -8.73 1.55 -2.50
CA THR A 130 -7.30 1.34 -2.70
C THR A 130 -6.70 0.52 -1.56
N ILE A 131 -7.06 0.81 -0.31
CA ILE A 131 -6.58 0.06 0.86
C ILE A 131 -7.06 -1.39 0.77
N LYS A 132 -8.35 -1.64 0.46
CA LYS A 132 -8.84 -2.99 0.24
C LYS A 132 -8.05 -3.76 -0.80
N ASN A 133 -7.66 -3.10 -1.90
CA ASN A 133 -6.85 -3.70 -2.95
C ASN A 133 -5.40 -3.97 -2.51
N ILE A 134 -4.76 -3.03 -1.79
CA ILE A 134 -3.39 -3.18 -1.28
C ILE A 134 -3.30 -4.35 -0.31
N TYR A 135 -4.28 -4.49 0.58
CA TYR A 135 -4.31 -5.53 1.60
C TYR A 135 -5.00 -6.81 1.13
N ASP A 136 -5.49 -6.86 -0.11
CA ASP A 136 -6.18 -8.01 -0.71
C ASP A 136 -7.41 -8.49 0.09
N VAL A 137 -8.22 -7.55 0.55
CA VAL A 137 -9.42 -7.82 1.39
C VAL A 137 -10.69 -7.23 0.80
N GLU A 138 -11.79 -7.96 0.90
CA GLU A 138 -13.10 -7.48 0.43
C GLU A 138 -13.77 -6.52 1.43
N THR A 139 -13.51 -6.71 2.73
CA THR A 139 -14.16 -5.99 3.84
C THR A 139 -13.13 -5.43 4.83
N ILE A 140 -13.56 -4.44 5.62
CA ILE A 140 -12.70 -3.87 6.68
C ILE A 140 -12.54 -4.87 7.83
N ASP A 141 -13.54 -5.70 8.11
CA ASP A 141 -13.40 -6.78 9.10
C ASP A 141 -12.34 -7.80 8.64
N GLY A 142 -12.30 -8.11 7.34
CA GLY A 142 -11.23 -8.93 6.75
C GLY A 142 -9.84 -8.33 6.97
N LEU A 143 -9.68 -7.00 6.86
CA LEU A 143 -8.42 -6.32 7.18
C LEU A 143 -7.97 -6.59 8.64
N VAL A 144 -8.90 -6.53 9.59
CA VAL A 144 -8.63 -6.76 11.02
C VAL A 144 -8.26 -8.22 11.28
N THR A 145 -8.94 -9.15 10.62
CA THR A 145 -8.62 -10.58 10.69
C THR A 145 -7.23 -10.86 10.14
N SER A 146 -6.93 -10.40 8.92
CA SER A 146 -5.61 -10.58 8.29
C SER A 146 -4.49 -9.95 9.11
N PHE A 147 -4.71 -8.76 9.70
CA PHE A 147 -3.73 -8.14 10.59
C PHE A 147 -3.40 -9.04 11.79
N SER A 148 -4.42 -9.68 12.35
CA SER A 148 -4.25 -10.57 13.51
C SER A 148 -3.49 -11.85 13.13
N GLU A 149 -3.84 -12.48 12.01
CA GLU A 149 -3.16 -13.68 11.48
C GLU A 149 -1.68 -13.42 11.16
N ASP A 150 -1.40 -12.34 10.42
CA ASP A 150 -0.05 -11.95 10.05
C ASP A 150 0.79 -11.57 11.27
N LYS A 151 0.20 -10.88 12.26
CA LYS A 151 0.86 -10.60 13.53
C LYS A 151 1.36 -11.90 14.17
N PHE A 152 0.54 -12.95 14.25
CA PHE A 152 0.99 -14.22 14.81
C PHE A 152 2.08 -14.92 13.97
N ALA A 153 2.06 -14.79 12.64
CA ALA A 153 3.09 -15.35 11.77
C ALA A 153 4.46 -14.67 11.98
N TYR A 154 4.49 -13.32 12.05
CA TYR A 154 5.72 -12.56 12.21
C TYR A 154 6.29 -12.61 13.63
N TYR A 155 5.44 -12.68 14.68
CA TYR A 155 5.91 -12.77 16.06
C TYR A 155 6.64 -14.08 16.39
N ARG A 156 6.32 -15.19 15.72
CA ARG A 156 7.12 -16.43 15.84
C ARG A 156 8.59 -16.22 15.46
N LYS A 157 8.91 -15.17 14.69
CA LYS A 157 10.27 -14.85 14.25
C LYS A 157 10.97 -13.76 15.06
N SER A 158 10.29 -13.00 15.93
CA SER A 158 10.92 -11.91 16.68
C SER A 158 10.26 -11.62 18.03
N GLU A 159 10.84 -12.16 19.11
CA GLU A 159 10.35 -11.94 20.47
C GLU A 159 10.89 -10.66 21.17
N LYS A 160 11.88 -9.93 20.61
CA LYS A 160 12.66 -8.93 21.37
C LYS A 160 12.66 -7.48 20.85
N LEU A 161 12.08 -7.18 19.70
CA LEU A 161 12.09 -5.82 19.14
C LEU A 161 10.78 -5.08 19.45
N LYS A 162 10.87 -3.76 19.77
CA LYS A 162 9.72 -2.83 19.75
C LYS A 162 9.29 -2.59 18.30
N ILE A 163 8.73 -3.62 17.67
CA ILE A 163 8.23 -3.60 16.30
C ILE A 163 6.87 -2.90 16.29
N ASP A 164 6.64 -2.07 15.28
CA ASP A 164 5.30 -1.55 15.01
C ASP A 164 4.58 -2.51 14.06
N ASP A 165 3.74 -3.38 14.62
CA ASP A 165 2.97 -4.42 13.90
C ASP A 165 2.24 -3.84 12.68
N LYS A 166 1.71 -2.63 12.84
CA LYS A 166 1.01 -1.90 11.79
C LYS A 166 1.89 -1.66 10.58
N ASN A 167 3.14 -1.27 10.83
CA ASN A 167 4.09 -0.94 9.76
C ASN A 167 4.64 -2.20 9.09
N MET A 168 4.85 -3.28 9.85
CA MET A 168 5.21 -4.59 9.32
C MET A 168 4.12 -5.13 8.39
N PHE A 169 2.89 -5.16 8.88
CA PHE A 169 1.73 -5.60 8.12
C PHE A 169 1.58 -4.78 6.83
N ALA A 170 1.61 -3.45 6.94
CA ALA A 170 1.52 -2.57 5.80
C ALA A 170 2.64 -2.78 4.78
N TRP A 171 3.89 -2.92 5.23
CA TRP A 171 5.02 -3.14 4.33
C TRP A 171 4.86 -4.46 3.56
N SER A 172 4.45 -5.52 4.25
CA SER A 172 4.24 -6.84 3.64
C SER A 172 3.07 -6.87 2.65
N ALA A 173 2.00 -6.14 2.94
CA ALA A 173 0.86 -5.98 2.04
C ALA A 173 1.25 -5.19 0.79
N LEU A 174 1.98 -4.08 0.96
CA LEU A 174 2.52 -3.31 -0.16
C LEU A 174 3.44 -4.14 -1.06
N ALA A 175 4.30 -4.98 -0.48
CA ALA A 175 5.14 -5.91 -1.24
C ALA A 175 4.32 -6.86 -2.11
N GLN A 176 3.27 -7.46 -1.55
CA GLN A 176 2.39 -8.36 -2.29
C GLN A 176 1.60 -7.63 -3.38
N TYR A 177 1.12 -6.42 -3.08
CA TYR A 177 0.41 -5.57 -4.04
C TYR A 177 1.28 -5.18 -5.23
N GLU A 178 2.48 -4.65 -4.99
CA GLU A 178 3.42 -4.26 -6.04
C GLU A 178 3.88 -5.47 -6.87
N ALA A 179 4.04 -6.64 -6.23
CA ALA A 179 4.41 -7.86 -6.93
C ALA A 179 3.36 -8.29 -7.97
N LYS A 180 2.06 -8.17 -7.64
CA LYS A 180 0.96 -8.49 -8.58
C LYS A 180 1.00 -7.58 -9.82
N ASN A 181 1.42 -6.32 -9.66
CA ASN A 181 1.50 -5.35 -10.76
C ASN A 181 2.75 -5.50 -11.63
N GLN A 182 3.76 -6.25 -11.18
CA GLN A 182 5.00 -6.47 -11.92
C GLN A 182 4.94 -7.73 -12.79
N LYS A 183 5.35 -7.61 -14.05
CA LYS A 183 5.56 -8.75 -14.96
C LYS A 183 6.98 -9.30 -14.83
N ALA A 184 7.12 -10.62 -14.96
CA ALA A 184 8.41 -11.31 -14.99
C ALA A 184 8.36 -12.48 -15.98
N ASN A 185 9.54 -12.92 -16.44
CA ASN A 185 9.66 -14.10 -17.28
C ASN A 185 9.28 -15.38 -16.52
N THR A 186 9.20 -16.51 -17.22
CA THR A 186 8.94 -17.80 -16.58
C THR A 186 10.08 -18.20 -15.65
N PHE A 187 9.76 -18.43 -14.38
CA PHE A 187 10.71 -18.91 -13.39
C PHE A 187 11.01 -20.40 -13.56
N LYS A 188 12.28 -20.78 -13.43
CA LYS A 188 12.73 -22.18 -13.37
C LYS A 188 13.84 -22.32 -12.33
N PHE A 189 13.66 -23.27 -11.43
CA PHE A 189 14.60 -23.57 -10.35
C PHE A 189 16.01 -23.95 -10.84
N ASP A 190 16.11 -24.70 -11.94
CA ASP A 190 17.40 -25.19 -12.46
C ASP A 190 18.33 -24.04 -12.89
N ASN A 191 17.76 -22.86 -13.15
CA ASN A 191 18.52 -21.69 -13.57
C ASN A 191 19.07 -20.87 -12.39
N LEU A 192 18.73 -21.19 -11.13
CA LEU A 192 19.16 -20.41 -9.96
C LEU A 192 20.68 -20.37 -9.79
N ASN A 193 21.38 -21.47 -10.05
CA ASN A 193 22.84 -21.48 -9.98
C ASN A 193 23.47 -20.49 -10.98
N GLN A 194 22.94 -20.44 -12.21
CA GLN A 194 23.41 -19.49 -13.21
C GLN A 194 23.06 -18.04 -12.83
N LEU A 195 21.89 -17.82 -12.23
CA LEU A 195 21.51 -16.52 -11.70
C LEU A 195 22.50 -16.04 -10.63
N CYS A 196 22.85 -16.88 -9.64
CA CYS A 196 23.82 -16.53 -8.60
C CYS A 196 25.19 -16.16 -9.21
N LEU A 197 25.67 -16.91 -10.21
CA LEU A 197 26.93 -16.58 -10.90
C LEU A 197 26.85 -15.22 -11.62
N ASN A 198 25.74 -14.94 -12.31
CA ASN A 198 25.53 -13.65 -12.97
C ASN A 198 25.48 -12.50 -11.96
N LEU A 199 24.83 -12.70 -10.81
CA LEU A 199 24.75 -11.72 -9.73
C LEU A 199 26.12 -11.43 -9.11
N ASN A 200 26.93 -12.46 -8.85
CA ASN A 200 28.31 -12.26 -8.35
C ASN A 200 29.14 -11.37 -9.27
N ASN A 201 29.04 -11.56 -10.59
CA ASN A 201 29.72 -10.68 -11.55
C ASN A 201 29.22 -9.23 -11.46
N ILE A 202 27.89 -9.03 -11.33
CA ILE A 202 27.32 -7.69 -11.15
C ILE A 202 27.80 -7.05 -9.85
N PHE A 203 27.86 -7.81 -8.76
CA PHE A 203 28.34 -7.34 -7.45
C PHE A 203 29.83 -7.00 -7.46
N TYR A 204 30.65 -7.79 -8.16
CA TYR A 204 32.07 -7.50 -8.34
C TYR A 204 32.27 -6.16 -9.08
N GLU A 205 31.58 -5.97 -10.20
CA GLU A 205 31.67 -4.75 -10.99
C GLU A 205 31.13 -3.50 -10.27
N ASN A 206 30.14 -3.66 -9.37
CA ASN A 206 29.52 -2.62 -8.56
C ASN A 206 29.29 -1.32 -9.35
N SER A 207 28.47 -1.40 -10.39
CA SER A 207 28.13 -0.27 -11.27
C SER A 207 26.70 -0.39 -11.76
N GLY A 208 25.84 0.57 -11.43
CA GLY A 208 24.40 0.51 -11.72
C GLY A 208 23.74 -0.71 -11.07
N THR A 209 24.26 -1.10 -9.90
CA THR A 209 24.06 -2.43 -9.30
C THR A 209 22.58 -2.75 -9.05
N PRO A 210 21.78 -1.88 -8.41
CA PRO A 210 20.37 -2.21 -8.12
C PRO A 210 19.56 -2.51 -9.38
N GLU A 211 19.72 -1.72 -10.44
CA GLU A 211 18.97 -1.88 -11.69
C GLU A 211 19.42 -3.11 -12.46
N ARG A 212 20.73 -3.39 -12.50
CA ARG A 212 21.27 -4.59 -13.15
C ARG A 212 20.85 -5.87 -12.43
N VAL A 213 20.85 -5.86 -11.10
CA VAL A 213 20.35 -6.98 -10.28
C VAL A 213 18.86 -7.20 -10.53
N LYS A 214 18.07 -6.13 -10.53
CA LYS A 214 16.63 -6.19 -10.86
C LYS A 214 16.39 -6.79 -12.26
N ALA A 215 17.16 -6.37 -13.26
CA ALA A 215 17.07 -6.90 -14.61
C ALA A 215 17.45 -8.39 -14.69
N ALA A 216 18.55 -8.78 -14.03
CA ALA A 216 19.00 -10.16 -13.97
C ALA A 216 17.95 -11.06 -13.29
N LEU A 217 17.43 -10.65 -12.13
CA LEU A 217 16.36 -11.37 -11.43
C LEU A 217 15.12 -11.54 -12.32
N ASN A 218 14.67 -10.46 -12.98
CA ASN A 218 13.48 -10.50 -13.83
C ASN A 218 13.66 -11.45 -15.04
N GLN A 219 14.85 -11.45 -15.65
CA GLN A 219 15.18 -12.34 -16.78
C GLN A 219 14.99 -13.82 -16.40
N PHE A 220 15.35 -14.18 -15.17
CA PHE A 220 15.23 -15.52 -14.61
C PHE A 220 13.86 -15.79 -13.97
N GLY A 221 12.93 -14.82 -14.05
CA GLY A 221 11.57 -14.95 -13.53
C GLY A 221 11.42 -14.64 -12.04
N VAL A 222 12.40 -14.01 -11.40
CA VAL A 222 12.30 -13.53 -10.02
C VAL A 222 11.93 -12.04 -10.03
N LYS A 223 10.85 -11.67 -9.33
CA LYS A 223 10.43 -10.26 -9.22
C LYS A 223 11.22 -9.59 -8.09
N MET A 224 11.85 -8.45 -8.35
CA MET A 224 12.53 -7.65 -7.33
C MET A 224 11.80 -6.35 -7.08
N LEU A 225 11.49 -6.09 -5.81
CA LEU A 225 10.80 -4.89 -5.33
C LEU A 225 11.68 -4.12 -4.34
N LEU A 226 11.73 -2.81 -4.52
CA LEU A 226 12.40 -1.90 -3.59
C LEU A 226 11.33 -1.05 -2.90
N ILE A 227 11.06 -1.33 -1.63
CA ILE A 227 10.02 -0.63 -0.87
C ILE A 227 10.68 0.19 0.23
N ASN A 228 10.33 1.47 0.27
CA ASN A 228 10.87 2.39 1.27
C ASN A 228 10.55 1.90 2.67
N LYS A 229 11.55 2.00 3.55
CA LYS A 229 11.41 1.58 4.94
C LYS A 229 10.28 2.34 5.64
N LEU A 230 9.41 1.61 6.34
CA LEU A 230 8.53 2.20 7.35
C LEU A 230 9.29 2.30 8.69
N GLU A 231 9.03 3.38 9.45
CA GLU A 231 9.64 3.55 10.77
C GLU A 231 9.35 2.33 11.66
N LYS A 232 10.34 1.86 12.41
CA LYS A 232 10.21 0.72 13.34
C LYS A 232 9.75 -0.61 12.69
N ALA A 233 9.89 -0.75 11.37
CA ALA A 233 9.84 -2.02 10.65
C ALA A 233 11.28 -2.45 10.28
N PRO A 234 11.95 -3.28 11.08
CA PRO A 234 13.33 -3.72 10.83
C PRO A 234 13.38 -4.88 9.84
N ILE A 235 12.74 -4.73 8.68
CA ILE A 235 12.74 -5.73 7.60
C ILE A 235 13.94 -5.44 6.71
N ASP A 236 14.80 -6.41 6.47
CA ASP A 236 15.87 -6.26 5.47
C ASP A 236 15.47 -6.89 4.13
N GLY A 237 14.80 -8.04 4.17
CA GLY A 237 14.25 -8.71 2.99
C GLY A 237 12.98 -9.51 3.28
N PHE A 238 12.25 -9.82 2.20
CA PHE A 238 11.02 -10.59 2.23
C PHE A 238 10.86 -11.39 0.94
N SER A 239 10.81 -12.71 1.08
CA SER A 239 10.60 -13.68 -0.01
C SER A 239 9.26 -14.38 0.08
N PHE A 240 8.53 -14.38 -1.04
CA PHE A 240 7.22 -15.04 -1.15
C PHE A 240 6.88 -15.34 -2.61
N TRP A 241 5.86 -16.17 -2.85
CA TRP A 241 5.33 -16.38 -4.19
C TRP A 241 4.29 -15.33 -4.56
N SER A 242 4.41 -14.80 -5.79
CA SER A 242 3.35 -14.06 -6.47
C SER A 242 2.96 -14.83 -7.72
N GLU A 243 1.81 -15.50 -7.66
CA GLU A 243 1.29 -16.37 -8.72
C GLU A 243 2.27 -17.49 -9.10
N ARG A 244 3.00 -17.34 -10.21
CA ARG A 244 3.94 -18.35 -10.75
C ARG A 244 5.41 -17.92 -10.60
N ASN A 245 5.67 -16.80 -9.94
CA ASN A 245 7.00 -16.23 -9.84
C ASN A 245 7.35 -15.95 -8.37
N PRO A 246 8.58 -16.27 -7.93
CA PRO A 246 9.05 -15.83 -6.64
C PRO A 246 9.33 -14.32 -6.67
N VAL A 247 9.18 -13.70 -5.50
CA VAL A 247 9.39 -12.27 -5.27
C VAL A 247 10.43 -12.10 -4.19
N ILE A 248 11.33 -11.14 -4.38
CA ILE A 248 12.25 -10.62 -3.38
C ILE A 248 11.92 -9.15 -3.19
N ALA A 249 11.39 -8.79 -2.02
CA ALA A 249 11.17 -7.41 -1.62
C ALA A 249 12.23 -6.99 -0.60
N LEU A 250 12.84 -5.81 -0.79
CA LEU A 250 13.94 -5.34 0.06
C LEU A 250 13.66 -3.96 0.62
N THR A 251 14.18 -3.70 1.82
CA THR A 251 14.39 -2.33 2.28
C THR A 251 15.86 -1.95 2.07
N LEU A 252 16.12 -0.95 1.23
CA LEU A 252 17.48 -0.42 1.05
C LEU A 252 17.85 0.44 2.26
N ARG A 253 18.18 -0.23 3.37
CA ARG A 253 18.48 0.42 4.64
C ARG A 253 19.86 1.07 4.66
N TYR A 254 20.84 0.44 4.03
CA TYR A 254 22.21 0.91 3.96
C TYR A 254 22.66 0.96 2.50
N ASN A 255 23.30 2.05 2.10
CA ASN A 255 23.93 2.15 0.79
C ASN A 255 25.26 1.38 0.79
N ARG A 256 25.19 0.06 0.98
CA ARG A 256 26.33 -0.85 1.20
C ARG A 256 26.21 -2.09 0.33
N ILE A 257 27.21 -2.32 -0.52
CA ILE A 257 27.21 -3.44 -1.48
C ILE A 257 27.24 -4.80 -0.77
N ASP A 258 27.97 -4.90 0.33
CA ASP A 258 28.12 -6.13 1.10
C ASP A 258 26.80 -6.59 1.73
N ASN A 259 26.08 -5.67 2.36
CA ASN A 259 24.76 -5.94 2.92
C ASN A 259 23.75 -6.27 1.80
N PHE A 260 23.75 -5.50 0.72
CA PHE A 260 22.80 -5.71 -0.38
C PHE A 260 23.00 -7.07 -1.07
N ALA A 261 24.25 -7.43 -1.37
CA ALA A 261 24.57 -8.72 -1.99
C ALA A 261 24.21 -9.89 -1.07
N PHE A 262 24.51 -9.79 0.23
CA PHE A 262 24.14 -10.79 1.22
C PHE A 262 22.64 -10.98 1.30
N THR A 263 21.86 -9.90 1.45
CA THR A 263 20.39 -10.00 1.52
C THR A 263 19.82 -10.61 0.25
N ILE A 264 20.25 -10.20 -0.95
CA ILE A 264 19.77 -10.82 -2.20
C ILE A 264 20.03 -12.33 -2.22
N MET A 265 21.24 -12.77 -1.87
CA MET A 265 21.59 -14.19 -1.88
C MET A 265 20.87 -14.98 -0.78
N HIS A 266 20.63 -14.38 0.37
CA HIS A 266 19.85 -14.94 1.47
C HIS A 266 18.40 -15.19 1.03
N GLU A 267 17.77 -14.21 0.38
CA GLU A 267 16.41 -14.32 -0.15
C GLU A 267 16.32 -15.36 -1.29
N ILE A 268 17.34 -15.47 -2.15
CA ILE A 268 17.43 -16.57 -3.13
C ILE A 268 17.55 -17.92 -2.42
N GLY A 269 18.27 -18.01 -1.30
CA GLY A 269 18.34 -19.20 -0.45
C GLY A 269 16.96 -19.62 0.05
N HIS A 270 16.12 -18.68 0.49
CA HIS A 270 14.72 -18.98 0.82
C HIS A 270 13.93 -19.49 -0.37
N ILE A 271 14.13 -18.92 -1.56
CA ILE A 271 13.49 -19.38 -2.78
C ILE A 271 13.89 -20.82 -3.10
N ASP A 272 15.18 -21.12 -3.11
CA ASP A 272 15.73 -22.42 -3.56
C ASP A 272 15.42 -23.56 -2.58
N LEU A 273 15.63 -23.32 -1.28
CA LEU A 273 15.57 -24.34 -0.25
C LEU A 273 14.18 -24.53 0.34
N HIS A 274 13.42 -23.44 0.50
CA HIS A 274 12.20 -23.46 1.31
C HIS A 274 10.92 -23.27 0.50
N LEU A 275 10.93 -22.37 -0.48
CA LEU A 275 9.76 -22.08 -1.34
C LEU A 275 9.55 -23.09 -2.47
N ARG A 276 10.50 -24.01 -2.68
CA ARG A 276 10.40 -25.10 -3.66
C ARG A 276 9.28 -26.08 -3.35
N ASN A 277 9.10 -26.41 -2.06
CA ASN A 277 8.18 -27.45 -1.61
C ASN A 277 6.87 -26.89 -1.03
N ASP A 278 6.83 -25.60 -0.72
CA ASP A 278 5.69 -24.96 -0.06
C ASP A 278 5.51 -23.55 -0.64
N LYS A 279 4.56 -23.41 -1.55
CA LYS A 279 4.31 -22.15 -2.27
C LYS A 279 3.51 -21.14 -1.46
N ASP A 280 2.87 -21.58 -0.38
CA ASP A 280 2.04 -20.73 0.47
C ASP A 280 2.84 -20.08 1.60
N ARG A 281 4.07 -20.56 1.85
CA ARG A 281 4.99 -19.95 2.81
C ARG A 281 5.49 -18.57 2.36
N LYS A 282 5.69 -17.71 3.37
CA LYS A 282 6.27 -16.37 3.23
C LYS A 282 7.42 -16.26 4.24
N PHE A 283 8.59 -15.81 3.78
CA PHE A 283 9.79 -15.66 4.60
C PHE A 283 10.15 -14.19 4.71
N MET A 284 10.11 -13.64 5.93
CA MET A 284 10.50 -12.26 6.22
C MET A 284 11.72 -12.24 7.11
N ASP A 285 12.78 -11.58 6.65
CA ASP A 285 14.03 -11.41 7.37
C ASP A 285 14.02 -10.10 8.19
N LEU A 286 14.44 -10.20 9.45
CA LEU A 286 14.45 -9.12 10.42
C LEU A 286 15.88 -8.85 10.91
N THR A 287 16.27 -7.57 11.00
CA THR A 287 17.67 -7.11 11.21
C THR A 287 18.38 -7.59 12.49
N ARG A 288 17.71 -8.28 13.40
CA ARG A 288 18.35 -8.90 14.58
C ARG A 288 17.67 -10.23 14.89
N LYS A 289 18.24 -11.32 14.38
CA LYS A 289 17.88 -12.69 14.81
C LYS A 289 18.68 -13.11 16.03
N GLN A 290 18.02 -13.85 16.91
CA GLN A 290 18.67 -14.98 17.57
C GLN A 290 18.46 -16.20 16.65
N ASN A 291 19.54 -16.96 16.42
CA ASN A 291 19.69 -18.12 15.52
C ASN A 291 18.81 -19.36 15.84
N LEU A 292 17.54 -19.18 16.20
CA LEU A 292 16.66 -20.27 16.64
C LEU A 292 15.83 -20.92 15.51
N ASP A 293 15.79 -20.33 14.30
CA ASP A 293 15.08 -20.91 13.15
C ASP A 293 16.04 -21.58 12.18
N LYS A 294 15.80 -22.87 11.92
CA LYS A 294 16.58 -23.71 11.00
C LYS A 294 16.60 -23.14 9.59
N CYS A 295 15.47 -22.59 9.11
CA CYS A 295 15.38 -22.06 7.74
C CYS A 295 16.29 -20.83 7.55
N GLU A 296 16.43 -20.02 8.59
CA GLU A 296 17.23 -18.79 8.54
C GLU A 296 18.73 -19.12 8.52
N ASN A 297 19.16 -20.10 9.32
CA ASN A 297 20.53 -20.59 9.28
C ASN A 297 20.87 -21.25 7.94
N GLU A 298 19.92 -21.97 7.32
CA GLU A 298 20.07 -22.57 5.99
C GLU A 298 20.21 -21.49 4.90
N ALA A 299 19.40 -20.43 4.97
CA ALA A 299 19.48 -19.29 4.04
C ALA A 299 20.78 -18.48 4.23
N ASP A 300 21.22 -18.25 5.46
CA ASP A 300 22.51 -17.60 5.75
C ASP A 300 23.68 -18.41 5.19
N THR A 301 23.68 -19.73 5.42
CA THR A 301 24.72 -20.61 4.90
C THR A 301 24.73 -20.61 3.37
N TYR A 302 23.54 -20.62 2.74
CA TYR A 302 23.39 -20.52 1.29
C TYR A 302 24.00 -19.22 0.75
N ALA A 303 23.69 -18.08 1.38
CA ALA A 303 24.20 -16.78 0.98
C ALA A 303 25.73 -16.71 1.07
N GLN A 304 26.29 -17.21 2.18
CA GLN A 304 27.73 -17.26 2.41
C GLN A 304 28.42 -18.07 1.32
N GLU A 305 27.94 -19.29 1.05
CA GLU A 305 28.53 -20.20 0.06
C GLU A 305 28.44 -19.66 -1.38
N LYS A 306 27.31 -19.02 -1.73
CA LYS A 306 27.13 -18.46 -3.08
C LYS A 306 27.96 -17.20 -3.31
N LEU A 307 28.19 -16.38 -2.29
CA LEU A 307 29.03 -15.19 -2.41
C LEU A 307 30.52 -15.54 -2.38
N ILE A 308 30.90 -16.42 -1.47
CA ILE A 308 32.30 -16.85 -1.25
C ILE A 308 32.29 -18.37 -1.05
N PRO A 309 32.61 -19.16 -2.09
CA PRO A 309 32.66 -20.61 -2.00
C PRO A 309 33.53 -21.10 -0.83
N LYS A 310 33.11 -22.19 -0.16
CA LYS A 310 33.77 -22.69 1.05
C LYS A 310 35.26 -22.90 0.89
N HIS A 311 35.68 -23.46 -0.24
CA HIS A 311 37.09 -23.77 -0.50
C HIS A 311 37.95 -22.50 -0.59
N ILE A 312 37.40 -21.42 -1.17
CA ILE A 312 38.07 -20.11 -1.24
C ILE A 312 38.15 -19.51 0.17
N TRP A 313 37.05 -19.55 0.91
CA TRP A 313 37.04 -19.01 2.27
C TRP A 313 38.00 -19.75 3.21
N GLN A 314 38.06 -21.09 3.12
CA GLN A 314 38.98 -21.92 3.88
C GLN A 314 40.44 -21.53 3.61
N ASP A 315 40.82 -21.43 2.34
CA ASP A 315 42.17 -21.00 1.94
C ASP A 315 42.53 -19.61 2.50
N ILE A 316 41.63 -18.62 2.36
CA ILE A 316 41.82 -17.28 2.91
C ILE A 316 42.00 -17.32 4.44
N SER A 317 41.18 -18.11 5.13
CA SER A 317 41.20 -18.19 6.59
C SER A 317 42.46 -18.89 7.13
N GLU A 318 42.95 -19.92 6.46
CA GLU A 318 44.09 -20.71 6.93
C GLU A 318 45.42 -20.08 6.52
N ASN A 319 45.50 -19.46 5.34
CA ASN A 319 46.77 -19.03 4.75
C ASN A 319 46.99 -17.51 4.72
N HIS A 320 45.95 -16.69 4.87
CA HIS A 320 46.04 -15.25 4.60
C HIS A 320 45.70 -14.31 5.78
N LEU A 321 45.25 -14.83 6.93
CA LEU A 321 45.00 -14.05 8.14
C LEU A 321 46.30 -13.62 8.88
N PRO A 322 46.37 -12.42 9.49
CA PRO A 322 45.36 -11.35 9.46
C PRO A 322 45.35 -10.61 8.13
N LEU A 323 44.15 -10.24 7.70
CA LEU A 323 43.91 -9.51 6.46
C LEU A 323 44.01 -8.00 6.70
N ASN A 324 44.70 -7.29 5.81
CA ASN A 324 44.67 -5.84 5.68
C ASN A 324 43.95 -5.46 4.37
N ASP A 325 43.66 -4.17 4.17
CA ASP A 325 42.93 -3.72 2.98
C ASP A 325 43.60 -4.15 1.66
N GLU A 326 44.92 -4.06 1.56
CA GLU A 326 45.68 -4.45 0.35
C GLU A 326 45.50 -5.94 0.01
N LYS A 327 45.60 -6.82 1.01
CA LYS A 327 45.35 -8.26 0.83
C LYS A 327 43.90 -8.56 0.47
N ILE A 328 42.94 -7.87 1.10
CA ILE A 328 41.51 -8.05 0.81
C ILE A 328 41.20 -7.65 -0.63
N ILE A 329 41.80 -6.56 -1.12
CA ILE A 329 41.66 -6.12 -2.51
C ILE A 329 42.28 -7.16 -3.45
N ALA A 330 43.51 -7.59 -3.19
CA ALA A 330 44.21 -8.57 -4.03
C ALA A 330 43.45 -9.92 -4.13
N LEU A 331 43.02 -10.47 -3.00
CA LEU A 331 42.22 -11.71 -2.95
C LEU A 331 40.83 -11.53 -3.58
N GLY A 332 40.22 -10.36 -3.40
CA GLY A 332 38.97 -10.01 -4.05
C GLY A 332 39.10 -10.02 -5.57
N ASP A 333 40.13 -9.40 -6.12
CA ASP A 333 40.37 -9.37 -7.56
C ASP A 333 40.76 -10.75 -8.13
N GLU A 334 41.59 -11.51 -7.40
CA GLU A 334 41.99 -12.87 -7.78
C GLU A 334 40.77 -13.80 -7.95
N HIS A 335 39.83 -13.76 -7.00
CA HIS A 335 38.65 -14.62 -7.01
C HIS A 335 37.40 -13.95 -7.62
N ARG A 336 37.54 -12.73 -8.16
CA ARG A 336 36.44 -11.89 -8.66
C ARG A 336 35.31 -11.69 -7.65
N ILE A 337 35.66 -11.47 -6.39
CA ILE A 337 34.77 -11.13 -5.28
C ILE A 337 34.96 -9.65 -4.95
N ASN A 338 33.86 -8.90 -4.81
CA ASN A 338 33.95 -7.50 -4.44
C ASN A 338 34.70 -7.36 -3.09
N PRO A 339 35.77 -6.54 -2.98
CA PRO A 339 36.54 -6.40 -1.75
C PRO A 339 35.69 -6.01 -0.53
N ALA A 340 34.61 -5.25 -0.72
CA ALA A 340 33.70 -4.90 0.37
C ALA A 340 32.87 -6.09 0.87
N ILE A 341 32.48 -7.02 -0.02
CA ILE A 341 31.78 -8.27 0.34
C ILE A 341 32.73 -9.18 1.14
N LEU A 342 33.97 -9.34 0.67
CA LEU A 342 34.99 -10.13 1.36
C LEU A 342 35.29 -9.54 2.75
N LEU A 343 35.47 -8.23 2.85
CA LEU A 343 35.62 -7.54 4.13
C LEU A 343 34.39 -7.75 5.03
N GLY A 344 33.18 -7.70 4.48
CA GLY A 344 31.94 -7.98 5.21
C GLY A 344 31.94 -9.36 5.86
N ARG A 345 32.39 -10.38 5.12
CA ARG A 345 32.54 -11.76 5.64
C ARG A 345 33.56 -11.85 6.77
N VAL A 346 34.74 -11.22 6.59
CA VAL A 346 35.79 -11.18 7.61
C VAL A 346 35.29 -10.52 8.89
N CYS A 347 34.64 -9.34 8.80
CA CYS A 347 34.08 -8.64 9.96
C CYS A 347 33.03 -9.48 10.70
N TYR A 348 32.21 -10.25 9.98
CA TYR A 348 31.20 -11.12 10.58
C TYR A 348 31.82 -12.27 11.37
N GLU A 349 32.79 -12.99 10.78
CA GLU A 349 33.45 -14.14 11.41
C GLU A 349 34.32 -13.74 12.60
N MET A 350 34.91 -12.55 12.57
CA MET A 350 35.72 -12.01 13.67
C MET A 350 34.90 -11.25 14.74
N ASP A 351 33.59 -11.11 14.55
CA ASP A 351 32.70 -10.25 15.35
C ASP A 351 33.24 -8.82 15.54
N TYR A 352 33.90 -8.27 14.51
CA TYR A 352 34.62 -6.99 14.57
C TYR A 352 34.24 -6.03 13.45
N TYR A 353 33.14 -5.31 13.66
CA TYR A 353 32.58 -4.36 12.68
C TYR A 353 33.18 -2.95 12.75
N ALA A 354 34.02 -2.66 13.74
CA ALA A 354 34.68 -1.35 13.94
C ALA A 354 36.02 -1.22 13.19
N MET A 355 36.37 -2.19 12.34
CA MET A 355 37.62 -2.20 11.57
C MET A 355 37.74 -0.96 10.68
N LYS A 356 38.83 -0.21 10.85
CA LYS A 356 39.17 0.91 9.97
C LYS A 356 39.57 0.35 8.61
N THR A 357 38.97 0.86 7.54
CA THR A 357 39.24 0.42 6.17
C THR A 357 39.12 1.59 5.20
N SER A 358 39.89 1.52 4.12
CA SER A 358 39.86 2.38 2.94
C SER A 358 38.99 1.82 1.82
N ILE A 359 38.52 0.57 1.95
CA ILE A 359 37.69 -0.11 0.95
C ILE A 359 36.33 0.60 0.85
N ASP A 360 35.98 1.02 -0.37
CA ASP A 360 34.69 1.65 -0.65
C ASP A 360 33.55 0.64 -0.53
N LYS A 361 32.72 0.80 0.49
CA LYS A 361 31.56 -0.05 0.74
C LYS A 361 30.32 0.40 -0.03
N LYS A 362 30.34 1.56 -0.69
CA LYS A 362 29.13 2.12 -1.31
C LYS A 362 28.67 1.28 -2.48
N MET A 363 27.37 1.02 -2.51
CA MET A 363 26.71 0.48 -3.69
C MET A 363 26.58 1.59 -4.74
N LYS A 364 27.00 1.29 -5.97
CA LYS A 364 27.00 2.24 -7.10
C LYS A 364 26.04 1.84 -8.19
#